data_AF-A0A949VLA3-F1
#
_entry.id   AF-A0A949VLA3-F1
#
_cell.length_a   1.000
_cell.length_b   1.000
_cell.length_c   1.000
_cell.angle_alpha   90.00
_cell.angle_beta   90.00
_cell.angle_gamma   90.00
#
_symmetry.space_group_name_H-M   'P 1'
#
loop_
_entity.id
_entity.type
_entity.pdbx_description
1 polymer ?
#
loop_
_entity_poly.entity_id
_entity_poly.type
_entity_poly.pdbx_seq_one_letter_code
_entity_poly.pdbx_strand_id
1 'polypeptide(L)'
;MLPFPGFTSSETFTQIPDSFLGMMNGIEDIAELKATLYAIWRIEHMEGNFRAMREDDFEENALGLGREEIRRGLGKAVERGALLRAENEAGVFYFLNSPRGRLSAEAFIKGQWRDALRAYIPNKSNVFKLYEENIGALTPLLSDMLKEAEALYPAAWFEEAFEIAVSRNVRNWKYIEAILRRWKENGKDERRDSKDSGTDAKRYTEGEFSEFFKRD
;
A
#
# COMPACT_ATOMS: atom_id res chain seq x y z
N MET A 1 18.17 -20.82 8.63
CA MET A 1 17.28 -19.66 8.49
C MET A 1 18.16 -18.42 8.62
N LEU A 2 18.16 -17.52 7.63
CA LEU A 2 18.89 -16.26 7.77
C LEU A 2 18.23 -15.45 8.92
N PRO A 3 19.00 -14.83 9.82
CA PRO A 3 18.43 -14.04 10.90
C PRO A 3 17.68 -12.82 10.34
N PHE A 4 16.48 -12.55 10.87
CA PHE A 4 15.74 -11.32 10.56
C PHE A 4 16.44 -10.14 11.24
N PRO A 5 17.02 -9.17 10.49
CA PRO A 5 17.84 -8.10 11.06
C PRO A 5 17.00 -6.99 11.71
N GLY A 6 15.67 -7.11 11.70
CA GLY A 6 14.75 -6.07 12.10
C GLY A 6 14.34 -5.16 10.93
N PHE A 7 13.68 -4.07 11.31
CA PHE A 7 13.08 -3.06 10.45
C PHE A 7 14.09 -1.95 10.13
N THR A 8 14.02 -1.36 8.92
CA THR A 8 14.96 -0.33 8.44
C THR A 8 14.22 0.96 8.10
N SER A 9 14.91 2.10 8.17
CA SER A 9 14.32 3.40 7.81
C SER A 9 13.92 3.53 6.34
N SER A 10 14.39 2.63 5.47
CA SER A 10 14.10 2.61 4.04
C SER A 10 13.06 1.56 3.63
N GLU A 11 12.41 0.89 4.57
CA GLU A 11 11.43 -0.15 4.23
C GLU A 11 10.07 0.41 3.80
N THR A 12 9.33 -0.40 3.06
CA THR A 12 7.96 -0.12 2.65
C THR A 12 6.96 -0.76 3.61
N PHE A 13 5.94 -0.01 4.01
CA PHE A 13 4.91 -0.48 4.93
C PHE A 13 3.61 -0.78 4.19
N THR A 14 2.94 -1.86 4.60
CA THR A 14 1.58 -2.18 4.16
C THR A 14 0.60 -1.75 5.24
N GLN A 15 -0.40 -0.95 4.87
CA GLN A 15 -1.43 -0.56 5.82
C GLN A 15 -2.33 -1.76 6.12
N ILE A 16 -2.59 -1.99 7.41
CA ILE A 16 -3.49 -3.05 7.88
C ILE A 16 -4.72 -2.36 8.50
N PRO A 17 -5.95 -2.73 8.11
CA PRO A 17 -7.15 -2.18 8.74
C PRO A 17 -7.23 -2.48 10.24
N ASP A 18 -7.62 -1.50 11.05
CA ASP A 18 -7.80 -1.68 12.50
C ASP A 18 -8.79 -2.81 12.84
N SER A 19 -9.82 -2.99 12.00
CA SER A 19 -10.78 -4.08 12.14
C SER A 19 -10.13 -5.46 11.99
N PHE A 20 -9.09 -5.59 11.15
CA PHE A 20 -8.31 -6.81 11.05
C PHE A 20 -7.55 -7.06 12.36
N LEU A 21 -6.87 -6.05 12.90
CA LEU A 21 -6.17 -6.15 14.18
C LEU A 21 -7.13 -6.53 15.32
N GLY A 22 -8.33 -5.95 15.33
CA GLY A 22 -9.37 -6.28 16.31
C GLY A 22 -9.87 -7.73 16.24
N MET A 23 -9.89 -8.34 15.05
CA MET A 23 -10.31 -9.74 14.87
C MET A 23 -9.17 -10.75 14.98
N MET A 24 -7.90 -10.30 15.05
CA MET A 24 -6.73 -11.20 15.12
C MET A 24 -6.81 -12.20 16.26
N ASN A 25 -7.36 -11.82 17.42
CA ASN A 25 -7.51 -12.72 18.56
C ASN A 25 -8.40 -13.93 18.27
N GLY A 26 -9.30 -13.84 17.28
CA GLY A 26 -10.14 -14.96 16.87
C GLY A 26 -9.50 -15.86 15.80
N ILE A 27 -8.31 -15.51 15.29
CA ILE A 27 -7.60 -16.28 14.27
C ILE A 27 -6.72 -17.33 14.95
N GLU A 28 -7.21 -18.56 15.01
CA GLU A 28 -6.52 -19.68 15.67
C GLU A 28 -5.62 -20.49 14.71
N ASP A 29 -5.78 -20.32 13.40
CA ASP A 29 -5.00 -21.04 12.39
C ASP A 29 -3.90 -20.16 11.81
N ILE A 30 -2.65 -20.61 11.91
CA ILE A 30 -1.50 -19.87 11.39
C ILE A 30 -1.54 -19.71 9.87
N ALA A 31 -2.12 -20.68 9.15
CA ALA A 31 -2.25 -20.59 7.69
C ALA A 31 -3.29 -19.54 7.29
N GLU A 32 -4.37 -19.40 8.06
CA GLU A 32 -5.35 -18.32 7.88
C GLU A 32 -4.69 -16.94 8.06
N LEU A 33 -3.94 -16.77 9.15
CA LEU A 33 -3.26 -15.50 9.45
C LEU A 33 -2.26 -15.13 8.33
N LYS A 34 -1.38 -16.06 7.98
CA LYS A 34 -0.34 -15.84 6.96
C LYS A 34 -0.95 -15.57 5.58
N ALA A 35 -1.95 -16.35 5.17
CA ALA A 35 -2.64 -16.14 3.89
C ALA A 35 -3.32 -14.78 3.85
N THR A 36 -3.99 -14.36 4.92
CA THR A 36 -4.67 -13.06 4.97
C THR A 36 -3.69 -11.89 4.89
N LEU A 37 -2.60 -11.93 5.68
CA LEU A 37 -1.56 -10.89 5.64
C LEU A 37 -0.89 -10.81 4.27
N TYR A 38 -0.57 -11.97 3.68
CA TYR A 38 0.03 -12.03 2.36
C TYR A 38 -0.91 -11.51 1.27
N ALA A 39 -2.21 -11.79 1.38
CA ALA A 39 -3.21 -11.24 0.47
C ALA A 39 -3.31 -9.70 0.59
N ILE A 40 -3.31 -9.17 1.82
CA ILE A 40 -3.30 -7.70 2.05
C ILE A 40 -2.07 -7.09 1.39
N TRP A 41 -0.89 -7.63 1.68
CA TRP A 41 0.36 -7.17 1.08
C TRP A 41 0.32 -7.23 -0.46
N ARG A 42 0.03 -8.39 -1.05
CA ARG A 42 0.06 -8.55 -2.50
C ARG A 42 -0.97 -7.68 -3.22
N ILE A 43 -2.21 -7.61 -2.72
CA ILE A 43 -3.29 -6.83 -3.37
C ILE A 43 -3.02 -5.32 -3.29
N GLU A 44 -2.38 -4.84 -2.22
CA GLU A 44 -1.97 -3.42 -2.14
C GLU A 44 -0.84 -3.10 -3.12
N HIS A 45 0.09 -4.04 -3.35
CA HIS A 45 1.22 -3.86 -4.27
C HIS A 45 0.90 -4.24 -5.72
N MET A 46 -0.33 -4.65 -6.04
CA MET A 46 -0.76 -4.93 -7.41
C MET A 46 -1.06 -3.62 -8.15
N GLU A 47 -0.49 -3.49 -9.35
CA GLU A 47 -0.85 -2.45 -10.29
C GLU A 47 -2.16 -2.79 -11.02
N GLY A 48 -2.93 -1.76 -11.36
CA GLY A 48 -4.15 -1.90 -12.13
C GLY A 48 -5.45 -1.90 -11.33
N ASN A 49 -6.56 -1.85 -12.07
CA ASN A 49 -7.91 -1.78 -11.51
C ASN A 49 -8.43 -3.14 -11.03
N PHE A 50 -7.96 -4.23 -11.64
CA PHE A 50 -8.31 -5.59 -11.23
C PHE A 50 -7.24 -6.13 -10.28
N ARG A 51 -7.48 -6.08 -8.96
CA ARG A 51 -6.57 -6.58 -7.93
C ARG A 51 -7.18 -7.79 -7.24
N ALA A 52 -6.76 -8.97 -7.67
CA ALA A 52 -7.27 -10.25 -7.21
C ALA A 52 -6.18 -11.31 -7.36
N MET A 53 -6.27 -12.38 -6.57
CA MET A 53 -5.26 -13.43 -6.51
C MET A 53 -5.87 -14.79 -6.82
N ARG A 54 -5.15 -15.65 -7.55
CA ARG A 54 -5.41 -17.08 -7.65
C ARG A 54 -4.76 -17.80 -6.47
N GLU A 55 -5.14 -19.06 -6.24
CA GLU A 55 -4.48 -19.91 -5.23
C GLU A 55 -2.96 -20.02 -5.50
N ASP A 56 -2.54 -20.13 -6.77
CA ASP A 56 -1.13 -20.23 -7.15
C ASP A 56 -0.33 -18.92 -6.92
N ASP A 57 -0.98 -17.78 -6.67
CA ASP A 57 -0.28 -16.52 -6.34
C ASP A 57 0.22 -16.50 -4.88
N PHE A 58 -0.22 -17.45 -4.05
CA PHE A 58 0.22 -17.64 -2.67
C PHE A 58 1.46 -18.54 -2.64
N GLU A 59 2.63 -17.91 -2.49
CA GLU A 59 3.92 -18.60 -2.63
C GLU A 59 4.26 -19.44 -1.38
N GLU A 60 4.39 -20.76 -1.55
CA GLU A 60 4.69 -21.73 -0.47
C GLU A 60 5.94 -21.35 0.33
N ASN A 61 7.00 -20.88 -0.34
CA ASN A 61 8.25 -20.47 0.31
C ASN A 61 8.10 -19.16 1.09
N ALA A 62 7.34 -18.18 0.56
CA ALA A 62 7.14 -16.89 1.23
C ALA A 62 6.28 -17.06 2.48
N LEU A 63 5.26 -17.92 2.40
CA LEU A 63 4.37 -18.23 3.51
C LEU A 63 4.97 -19.26 4.48
N GLY A 64 5.92 -20.09 4.02
CA GLY A 64 6.38 -21.25 4.77
C GLY A 64 5.23 -22.21 5.09
N LEU A 65 4.38 -22.47 4.10
CA LEU A 65 3.18 -23.32 4.17
C LEU A 65 3.14 -24.21 2.94
N GLY A 66 2.71 -25.46 3.10
CA GLY A 66 2.42 -26.32 1.95
C GLY A 66 1.12 -25.95 1.26
N ARG A 67 0.95 -26.35 -0.01
CA ARG A 67 -0.26 -26.10 -0.81
C ARG A 67 -1.58 -26.40 -0.10
N GLU A 68 -1.69 -27.55 0.59
CA GLU A 68 -2.93 -27.89 1.32
C GLU A 68 -3.18 -26.99 2.53
N GLU A 69 -2.13 -26.50 3.17
CA GLU A 69 -2.24 -25.54 4.27
C GLU A 69 -2.67 -24.17 3.77
N ILE A 70 -2.12 -23.73 2.62
CA ILE A 70 -2.56 -22.50 1.95
C ILE A 70 -4.04 -22.60 1.60
N ARG A 71 -4.48 -23.69 0.98
CA ARG A 71 -5.89 -23.90 0.64
C ARG A 71 -6.78 -23.87 1.89
N ARG A 72 -6.37 -24.53 2.97
CA ARG A 72 -7.07 -24.48 4.27
C ARG A 72 -7.15 -23.04 4.82
N GLY A 73 -6.02 -22.32 4.81
CA GLY A 73 -5.93 -20.95 5.28
C GLY A 73 -6.82 -20.00 4.50
N LEU A 74 -6.85 -20.12 3.17
CA LEU A 74 -7.74 -19.37 2.29
C LEU A 74 -9.21 -19.68 2.57
N GLY A 75 -9.56 -20.96 2.77
CA GLY A 75 -10.91 -21.37 3.15
C GLY A 75 -11.38 -20.70 4.44
N LYS A 76 -10.55 -20.72 5.49
CA LYS A 76 -10.85 -20.07 6.77
C LYS A 76 -10.93 -18.55 6.65
N ALA A 77 -10.02 -17.93 5.90
CA ALA A 77 -10.03 -16.48 5.67
C ALA A 77 -11.29 -16.00 4.93
N VAL A 78 -11.83 -16.84 4.03
CA VAL A 78 -13.12 -16.60 3.37
C VAL A 78 -14.29 -16.78 4.32
N GLU A 79 -14.28 -17.86 5.13
CA GLU A 79 -15.32 -18.12 6.12
C GLU A 79 -15.42 -16.99 7.17
N ARG A 80 -14.28 -16.47 7.63
CA ARG A 80 -14.22 -15.31 8.53
C ARG A 80 -14.66 -14.01 7.86
N GLY A 81 -14.66 -13.97 6.53
CA GLY A 81 -14.98 -12.78 5.76
C GLY A 81 -13.84 -11.77 5.66
N ALA A 82 -12.60 -12.18 5.90
CA ALA A 82 -11.43 -11.34 5.59
C ALA A 82 -11.18 -11.28 4.06
N LEU A 83 -11.40 -12.41 3.39
CA LEU A 83 -11.31 -12.58 1.95
C LEU A 83 -12.67 -12.92 1.35
N LEU A 84 -12.82 -12.65 0.06
CA LEU A 84 -13.93 -13.06 -0.77
C LEU A 84 -13.42 -14.05 -1.81
N ARG A 85 -14.17 -15.13 -2.04
CA ARG A 85 -13.93 -16.08 -3.13
C ARG A 85 -14.94 -15.82 -4.24
N ALA A 86 -14.46 -15.61 -5.46
CA ALA A 86 -15.30 -15.47 -6.64
C ALA A 86 -14.86 -16.45 -7.72
N GLU A 87 -15.81 -17.01 -8.45
CA GLU A 87 -15.56 -18.04 -9.46
C GLU A 87 -16.38 -17.76 -10.72
N ASN A 88 -15.74 -17.89 -11.88
CA ASN A 88 -16.36 -17.84 -13.19
C ASN A 88 -15.57 -18.73 -14.17
N GLU A 89 -15.85 -18.62 -15.47
CA GLU A 89 -15.18 -19.38 -16.54
C GLU A 89 -13.65 -19.19 -16.59
N ALA A 90 -13.12 -18.08 -16.07
CA ALA A 90 -11.69 -17.80 -16.01
C ALA A 90 -10.99 -18.45 -14.78
N GLY A 91 -11.77 -19.02 -13.87
CA GLY A 91 -11.30 -19.73 -12.67
C GLY A 91 -11.71 -19.06 -11.37
N VAL A 92 -11.03 -19.48 -10.30
CA VAL A 92 -11.27 -19.01 -8.93
C VAL A 92 -10.29 -17.91 -8.58
N PHE A 93 -10.81 -16.82 -8.04
CA PHE A 93 -10.04 -15.68 -7.54
C PHE A 93 -10.45 -15.29 -6.12
N TYR A 94 -9.49 -14.76 -5.39
CA TYR A 94 -9.59 -14.24 -4.04
C TYR A 94 -9.41 -12.72 -4.05
N PHE A 95 -10.25 -12.03 -3.29
CA PHE A 95 -10.25 -10.57 -3.13
C PHE A 95 -10.24 -10.23 -1.65
N LEU A 96 -9.72 -9.07 -1.27
CA LEU A 96 -9.97 -8.54 0.09
C LEU A 96 -11.46 -8.24 0.24
N ASN A 97 -12.05 -8.51 1.42
CA ASN A 97 -13.41 -8.07 1.72
C ASN A 97 -13.49 -6.57 2.06
N SER A 98 -12.99 -5.75 1.14
CA SER A 98 -13.10 -4.28 1.17
C SER A 98 -14.26 -3.83 0.27
N PRO A 99 -14.72 -2.56 0.38
CA PRO A 99 -15.70 -2.02 -0.56
C PRO A 99 -15.31 -2.23 -2.02
N ARG A 100 -14.04 -1.98 -2.37
CA ARG A 100 -13.49 -2.18 -3.72
C ARG A 100 -13.43 -3.66 -4.10
N GLY A 101 -12.99 -4.52 -3.19
CA GLY A 101 -12.90 -5.96 -3.43
C GLY A 101 -14.27 -6.60 -3.67
N ARG A 102 -15.32 -6.17 -2.95
CA ARG A 102 -16.71 -6.61 -3.19
C ARG A 102 -17.20 -6.25 -4.58
N LEU A 103 -17.00 -5.00 -5.01
CA LEU A 103 -17.37 -4.57 -6.36
C LEU A 103 -16.61 -5.35 -7.45
N SER A 104 -15.31 -5.60 -7.21
CA SER A 104 -14.45 -6.34 -8.13
C SER A 104 -14.85 -7.81 -8.24
N ALA A 105 -15.15 -8.46 -7.11
CA ALA A 105 -15.64 -9.83 -7.06
C ALA A 105 -17.00 -9.97 -7.78
N GLU A 106 -17.91 -9.03 -7.57
CA GLU A 106 -19.21 -9.01 -8.25
C GLU A 106 -19.07 -8.83 -9.77
N ALA A 107 -18.26 -7.87 -10.21
CA ALA A 107 -17.96 -7.67 -11.63
C ALA A 107 -17.27 -8.88 -12.25
N PHE A 108 -16.41 -9.57 -11.49
CA PHE A 108 -15.77 -10.81 -11.90
C PHE A 108 -16.80 -11.91 -12.15
N ILE A 109 -17.71 -12.15 -11.20
CA ILE A 109 -18.78 -13.15 -11.34
C ILE A 109 -19.65 -12.85 -12.57
N LYS A 110 -19.95 -11.57 -12.82
CA LYS A 110 -20.75 -11.13 -13.98
C LYS A 110 -20.00 -11.16 -15.32
N GLY A 111 -18.72 -11.55 -15.36
CA GLY A 111 -17.89 -11.57 -16.57
C GLY A 111 -17.46 -10.17 -17.06
N GLN A 112 -17.77 -9.11 -16.31
CA GLN A 112 -17.50 -7.70 -16.64
C GLN A 112 -16.09 -7.25 -16.25
N TRP A 113 -15.28 -8.14 -15.67
CA TRP A 113 -13.90 -7.86 -15.25
C TRP A 113 -12.93 -7.62 -16.41
N ARG A 114 -13.25 -8.09 -17.64
CA ARG A 114 -12.40 -7.88 -18.82
C ARG A 114 -12.31 -6.41 -19.22
N ASP A 115 -13.38 -5.65 -19.02
CA ASP A 115 -13.39 -4.20 -19.25
C ASP A 115 -12.58 -3.47 -18.17
N ALA A 116 -12.56 -3.97 -16.93
CA ALA A 116 -11.69 -3.45 -15.87
C ALA A 116 -10.20 -3.70 -16.14
N LEU A 117 -9.82 -4.82 -16.76
CA LEU A 117 -8.45 -5.05 -17.24
C LEU A 117 -8.08 -4.09 -18.38
N ARG A 118 -9.00 -3.84 -19.32
CA ARG A 118 -8.75 -2.97 -20.49
C ARG A 118 -8.79 -1.48 -20.15
N ALA A 119 -9.58 -1.09 -19.17
CA ALA A 119 -9.64 0.28 -18.65
C ALA A 119 -8.37 0.68 -17.90
N TYR A 120 -7.47 -0.28 -17.61
CA TYR A 120 -6.10 0.04 -17.24
C TYR A 120 -5.32 0.46 -18.49
N ILE A 121 -5.49 1.73 -18.85
CA ILE A 121 -4.46 2.48 -19.52
C ILE A 121 -3.55 2.98 -18.39
N PRO A 122 -2.26 2.60 -18.32
CA PRO A 122 -1.31 3.26 -17.44
C PRO A 122 -1.08 4.69 -17.97
N ASN A 123 -2.08 5.55 -17.80
CA ASN A 123 -1.86 6.97 -17.80
C ASN A 123 -1.17 7.27 -16.48
N LYS A 124 -0.02 7.95 -16.57
CA LYS A 124 0.68 8.52 -15.42
C LYS A 124 -0.31 9.26 -14.51
N SER A 125 -0.67 8.52 -13.46
CA SER A 125 -1.11 8.85 -12.12
C SER A 125 -2.14 9.94 -11.92
N ASN A 126 -3.38 9.51 -11.67
CA ASN A 126 -4.41 10.31 -11.00
C ASN A 126 -3.91 10.68 -9.57
N VAL A 127 -3.95 11.97 -9.20
CA VAL A 127 -3.53 12.48 -7.88
C VAL A 127 -4.19 11.75 -6.69
N PHE A 128 -5.44 11.28 -6.85
CA PHE A 128 -6.13 10.47 -5.84
C PHE A 128 -5.39 9.18 -5.54
N LYS A 129 -4.88 8.52 -6.58
CA LYS A 129 -4.13 7.27 -6.48
C LYS A 129 -2.79 7.50 -5.78
N LEU A 130 -2.06 8.54 -6.17
CA LEU A 130 -0.80 8.91 -5.50
C LEU A 130 -1.03 9.19 -4.01
N TYR A 131 -2.15 9.83 -3.67
CA TYR A 131 -2.51 10.09 -2.29
C TYR A 131 -2.79 8.81 -1.48
N GLU A 132 -3.66 7.95 -2.00
CA GLU A 132 -4.03 6.72 -1.30
C GLU A 132 -2.85 5.77 -1.12
N GLU A 133 -1.96 5.66 -2.13
CA GLU A 133 -0.80 4.77 -2.10
C GLU A 133 0.31 5.24 -1.14
N ASN A 134 0.44 6.56 -0.93
CA ASN A 134 1.57 7.11 -0.18
C ASN A 134 1.20 7.71 1.18
N ILE A 135 -0.06 8.05 1.41
CA ILE A 135 -0.52 8.71 2.64
C ILE A 135 -1.55 7.87 3.39
N GLY A 136 -2.64 7.46 2.74
CA GLY A 136 -3.70 6.66 3.35
C GLY A 136 -5.10 7.09 2.93
N ALA A 137 -6.11 6.77 3.73
CA ALA A 137 -7.52 6.89 3.36
C ALA A 137 -7.94 8.31 2.92
N LEU A 138 -8.66 8.37 1.79
CA LEU A 138 -9.19 9.60 1.23
C LEU A 138 -10.48 10.02 1.95
N THR A 139 -10.46 11.14 2.68
CA THR A 139 -11.68 11.72 3.26
C THR A 139 -12.39 12.63 2.25
N PRO A 140 -13.72 12.87 2.36
CA PRO A 140 -14.44 13.75 1.43
C PRO A 140 -13.84 15.15 1.32
N LEU A 141 -13.46 15.75 2.45
CA LEU A 141 -12.80 17.05 2.50
C LEU A 141 -11.50 17.05 1.69
N LEU A 142 -10.71 16.00 1.85
CA LEU A 142 -9.46 15.88 1.13
C LEU A 142 -9.66 15.60 -0.35
N SER A 143 -10.72 14.89 -0.71
CA SER A 143 -11.09 14.65 -2.10
C SER A 143 -11.29 15.98 -2.85
N ASP A 144 -11.99 16.93 -2.23
CA ASP A 144 -12.23 18.24 -2.83
C ASP A 144 -10.93 19.05 -2.94
N MET A 145 -10.05 18.99 -1.92
CA MET A 145 -8.72 19.62 -1.99
C MET A 145 -7.86 19.07 -3.13
N LEU A 146 -7.90 17.76 -3.39
CA LEU A 146 -7.16 17.13 -4.48
C LEU A 146 -7.71 17.53 -5.86
N LYS A 147 -9.05 17.67 -6.01
CA LYS A 147 -9.66 18.18 -7.26
C LYS A 147 -9.22 19.61 -7.56
N GLU A 148 -9.20 20.46 -6.54
CA GLU A 148 -8.72 21.84 -6.68
C GLU A 148 -7.25 21.87 -7.10
N ALA A 149 -6.42 21.00 -6.51
CA ALA A 149 -5.01 20.90 -6.88
C ALA A 149 -4.81 20.40 -8.32
N GLU A 150 -5.57 19.40 -8.76
CA GLU A 150 -5.52 18.87 -10.14
C GLU A 150 -5.83 19.95 -11.19
N ALA A 151 -6.72 20.90 -10.86
CA ALA A 151 -7.00 22.07 -11.72
C ALA A 151 -5.87 23.12 -11.70
N LEU A 152 -5.03 23.14 -10.66
CA LEU A 152 -4.04 24.19 -10.42
C LEU A 152 -2.60 23.81 -10.81
N TYR A 153 -2.27 22.51 -10.87
CA TYR A 153 -0.91 22.01 -11.06
C TYR A 153 -0.83 20.95 -12.17
N PRO A 154 0.28 20.86 -12.91
CA PRO A 154 0.50 19.79 -13.89
C PRO A 154 0.59 18.41 -13.24
N ALA A 155 0.04 17.38 -13.90
CA ALA A 155 0.07 15.98 -13.45
C ALA A 155 1.47 15.49 -13.05
N ALA A 156 2.49 15.82 -13.86
CA ALA A 156 3.88 15.44 -13.63
C ALA A 156 4.48 15.99 -12.33
N TRP A 157 3.93 17.07 -11.77
CA TRP A 157 4.42 17.62 -10.50
C TRP A 157 3.93 16.80 -9.31
N PHE A 158 2.78 16.13 -9.41
CA PHE A 158 2.30 15.32 -8.29
C PHE A 158 3.24 14.16 -8.00
N GLU A 159 3.66 13.40 -9.01
CA GLU A 159 4.56 12.24 -8.82
C GLU A 159 5.82 12.63 -8.03
N GLU A 160 6.50 13.70 -8.45
CA GLU A 160 7.72 14.16 -7.78
C GLU A 160 7.46 14.77 -6.40
N ALA A 161 6.36 15.49 -6.21
CA ALA A 161 6.01 16.05 -4.90
C ALA A 161 5.68 14.95 -3.88
N PHE A 162 4.99 13.89 -4.32
CA PHE A 162 4.73 12.69 -3.51
C PHE A 162 6.02 11.94 -3.20
N GLU A 163 6.92 11.74 -4.18
CA GLU A 163 8.22 11.10 -3.96
C GLU A 163 9.08 11.86 -2.93
N ILE A 164 9.11 13.20 -3.01
CA ILE A 164 9.81 14.04 -2.03
C ILE A 164 9.19 13.91 -0.64
N ALA A 165 7.86 13.88 -0.54
CA ALA A 165 7.16 13.72 0.74
C ALA A 165 7.44 12.36 1.38
N VAL A 166 7.45 11.29 0.59
CA VAL A 166 7.71 9.93 1.05
C VAL A 166 9.16 9.75 1.47
N SER A 167 10.10 10.23 0.66
CA SER A 167 11.56 10.12 0.94
C SER A 167 11.98 10.90 2.19
N ARG A 168 11.25 11.98 2.53
CA ARG A 168 11.43 12.74 3.78
C ARG A 168 10.59 12.21 4.95
N ASN A 169 9.79 11.16 4.72
CA ASN A 169 8.84 10.62 5.68
C ASN A 169 7.81 11.65 6.22
N VAL A 170 7.47 12.67 5.41
CA VAL A 170 6.46 13.69 5.74
C VAL A 170 5.23 13.46 4.86
N ARG A 171 4.49 12.39 5.15
CA ARG A 171 3.37 11.87 4.35
C ARG A 171 2.06 12.55 4.73
N ASN A 172 1.95 13.87 4.48
CA ASN A 172 0.70 14.61 4.66
C ASN A 172 0.43 15.55 3.49
N TRP A 173 -0.86 15.77 3.19
CA TRP A 173 -1.26 16.59 2.05
C TRP A 173 -0.73 18.03 2.11
N LYS A 174 -0.71 18.65 3.30
CA LYS A 174 -0.22 20.03 3.46
C LYS A 174 1.23 20.19 3.03
N TYR A 175 2.06 19.18 3.26
CA TYR A 175 3.46 19.18 2.85
C TYR A 175 3.61 19.09 1.33
N ILE A 176 2.85 18.20 0.69
CA ILE A 176 2.83 18.03 -0.76
C ILE A 176 2.31 19.30 -1.43
N GLU A 177 1.22 19.87 -0.91
CA GLU A 177 0.65 21.11 -1.40
C GLU A 177 1.66 22.27 -1.29
N ALA A 178 2.46 22.33 -0.21
CA ALA A 178 3.51 23.33 -0.06
C ALA A 178 4.62 23.20 -1.12
N ILE A 179 5.00 21.97 -1.49
CA ILE A 179 5.96 21.72 -2.58
C ILE A 179 5.39 22.23 -3.91
N LEU A 180 4.14 21.87 -4.22
CA LEU A 180 3.46 22.28 -5.46
C LEU A 180 3.28 23.80 -5.55
N ARG A 181 2.89 24.45 -4.44
CA ARG A 181 2.79 25.92 -4.35
C ARG A 181 4.13 26.59 -4.60
N ARG A 182 5.20 26.08 -3.97
CA ARG A 182 6.56 26.62 -4.15
C ARG A 182 7.03 26.53 -5.60
N TRP A 183 6.74 25.42 -6.30
CA TRP A 183 7.07 25.26 -7.72
C TRP A 183 6.23 26.17 -8.63
N LYS A 184 4.98 26.44 -8.27
CA LYS A 184 4.11 27.38 -8.99
C LYS A 184 4.59 28.82 -8.87
N GLU A 185 5.07 29.23 -7.70
CA GLU A 185 5.52 30.60 -7.41
C GLU A 185 6.93 30.90 -7.94
N ASN A 186 7.87 29.96 -7.78
CA ASN A 186 9.29 30.21 -8.08
C ASN A 186 9.77 29.58 -9.40
N GLY A 187 8.87 28.88 -10.10
CA GLY A 187 9.25 27.95 -11.16
C GLY A 187 9.81 26.65 -10.58
N LYS A 188 9.62 25.54 -11.29
CA LYS A 188 10.20 24.25 -10.94
C LYS A 188 11.68 24.29 -11.32
N ASP A 189 12.54 24.64 -10.36
CA ASP A 189 13.98 24.71 -10.55
C ASP A 189 14.54 23.29 -10.72
N GLU A 190 15.04 22.95 -11.91
CA GLU A 190 15.59 21.61 -12.23
C GLU A 190 16.98 21.35 -11.62
N ARG A 191 17.42 22.10 -10.59
CA ARG A 191 18.78 21.97 -10.05
C ARG A 191 18.86 21.95 -8.53
N ARG A 192 19.30 20.77 -8.05
CA ARG A 192 19.88 20.42 -6.73
C ARG A 192 18.81 20.29 -5.64
N ASP A 193 18.62 19.11 -5.04
CA ASP A 193 19.57 18.55 -4.07
C ASP A 193 19.68 17.01 -4.16
N SER A 194 20.65 16.53 -4.94
CA SER A 194 21.17 15.16 -4.88
C SER A 194 22.35 15.04 -3.90
N LYS A 195 22.53 16.00 -2.97
CA LYS A 195 23.73 16.04 -2.12
C LYS A 195 23.51 16.77 -0.80
N ASP A 196 22.60 16.29 0.06
CA ASP A 196 22.75 16.52 1.52
C ASP A 196 21.93 15.60 2.45
N SER A 197 21.54 14.39 2.03
CA SER A 197 20.90 13.42 2.93
C SER A 197 21.90 12.56 3.73
N GLY A 198 23.19 12.87 3.66
CA GLY A 198 24.25 12.20 4.42
C GLY A 198 24.52 12.80 5.80
N THR A 199 23.93 13.95 6.11
CA THR A 199 24.42 14.81 7.21
C THR A 199 23.46 14.95 8.39
N ASP A 200 22.17 14.65 8.22
CA ASP A 200 21.18 14.70 9.32
C ASP A 200 20.87 13.34 9.97
N ALA A 201 21.23 12.21 9.35
CA ALA A 201 21.16 10.89 9.99
C ALA A 201 22.14 10.73 11.17
N LYS A 202 23.17 11.59 11.23
CA LYS A 202 24.14 11.63 12.33
C LYS A 202 23.65 12.39 13.57
N ARG A 203 22.60 13.21 13.48
CA ARG A 203 22.08 13.96 14.65
C ARG A 203 21.09 13.17 15.49
N TYR A 204 20.47 12.13 14.95
CA TYR A 204 19.53 11.28 15.68
C TYR A 204 20.17 10.08 16.38
N THR A 205 21.44 9.77 16.09
CA THR A 205 22.17 8.66 16.72
C THR A 205 23.06 9.10 17.90
N GLU A 206 23.26 10.40 18.14
CA GLU A 206 24.18 10.88 19.20
C GLU A 206 23.53 11.74 20.31
N GLY A 207 22.22 12.04 20.25
CA GLY A 207 21.60 13.01 21.17
C GLY A 207 20.97 12.45 22.45
N GLU A 208 20.14 11.40 22.36
CA GLU A 208 19.21 11.06 23.46
C GLU A 208 19.38 9.66 24.08
N PHE A 209 20.31 8.83 23.57
CA PHE A 209 20.56 7.48 24.14
C PHE A 209 21.96 7.31 24.72
N SER A 210 22.78 8.36 24.74
CA SER A 210 24.13 8.35 25.32
C SER A 210 24.12 8.31 26.86
N GLU A 211 23.03 8.70 27.52
CA GLU A 211 22.90 8.62 28.99
C GLU A 211 22.67 7.20 29.51
N PHE A 212 22.24 6.25 28.66
CA PHE A 212 21.94 4.88 29.09
C PHE A 212 23.10 3.88 28.91
N PHE A 213 24.24 4.30 28.35
CA PHE A 213 25.41 3.43 28.09
C PHE A 213 26.66 3.76 28.91
N LYS A 214 26.56 4.56 29.99
CA LYS A 214 27.66 4.69 30.96
C LYS A 214 27.32 3.98 32.26
N ARG A 215 27.73 2.71 32.34
CA ARG A 215 28.02 2.03 33.61
C ARG A 215 29.51 1.70 33.61
N ASP A 216 30.25 2.39 34.47
CA ASP A 216 31.28 1.79 35.32
C ASP A 216 30.90 2.14 36.76
#